data_AF-A0A1I7ZAZ4-F1
#
_entry.id   AF-A0A1I7ZAZ4-F1
#
_cell.length_a   1.000
_cell.length_b   1.000
_cell.length_c   1.000
_cell.angle_alpha   90.00
_cell.angle_beta   90.00
_cell.angle_gamma   90.00
#
_symmetry.space_group_name_H-M   'P 1'
#
loop_
_entity.id
_entity.type
_entity.pdbx_description
1 polymer ?
#
loop_
_entity_poly.entity_id
_entity_poly.type
_entity_poly.pdbx_seq_one_letter_code
_entity_poly.pdbx_strand_id
1 'polypeptide(L)'
;MVVTDLQNLVRYRPTIAEQSGPFSKYVVFVSSDGQSFTLRRESAELSLKFWELLNSGSSSNRYNTYYLPDLNGEMLELAAMYLTHESHYMEEDFEPYEAPKGKEKFLEDIRNIITA
;
A
#
# COMPACT_ATOMS: atom_id res chain seq x y z
N MET A 1 -9.12 11.38 7.42
CA MET A 1 -9.86 10.84 6.25
C MET A 1 -10.69 9.65 6.74
N VAL A 2 -11.91 9.40 6.25
CA VAL A 2 -12.71 8.28 6.78
C VAL A 2 -12.38 6.92 6.13
N VAL A 3 -12.60 5.84 6.89
CA VAL A 3 -12.31 4.44 6.53
C VAL A 3 -12.85 4.06 5.13
N THR A 4 -14.07 4.49 4.81
CA THR A 4 -14.72 4.18 3.52
C THR A 4 -13.98 4.80 2.33
N ASP A 5 -13.40 6.00 2.49
CA ASP A 5 -12.67 6.69 1.43
C ASP A 5 -11.34 5.98 1.16
N LEU A 6 -10.62 5.60 2.23
CA LEU A 6 -9.42 4.78 2.15
C LEU A 6 -9.69 3.45 1.43
N GLN A 7 -10.78 2.75 1.78
CA GLN A 7 -11.19 1.51 1.10
C GLN A 7 -11.46 1.72 -0.41
N ASN A 8 -12.13 2.81 -0.78
CA ASN A 8 -12.36 3.16 -2.18
C ASN A 8 -11.06 3.50 -2.93
N LEU A 9 -10.11 4.20 -2.27
CA LEU A 9 -8.81 4.54 -2.83
C LEU A 9 -7.94 3.30 -3.06
N VAL A 10 -7.83 2.38 -2.09
CA VAL A 10 -6.98 1.17 -2.24
C VAL A 10 -7.58 0.12 -3.18
N ARG A 11 -8.90 0.18 -3.43
CA ARG A 11 -9.61 -0.67 -4.41
C ARG A 11 -9.73 -0.02 -5.79
N TYR A 12 -9.12 1.15 -6.01
CA TYR A 12 -8.98 1.78 -7.32
C TYR A 12 -8.26 0.86 -8.31
N ARG A 13 -8.63 0.94 -9.60
CA ARG A 13 -8.01 0.19 -10.70
C ARG A 13 -7.29 1.15 -11.63
N PRO A 14 -5.95 1.25 -11.58
CA PRO A 14 -5.19 2.17 -12.43
C PRO A 14 -5.26 1.73 -13.89
N THR A 15 -5.15 2.70 -14.80
CA THR A 15 -4.97 2.38 -16.22
C THR A 15 -3.58 1.80 -16.48
N ILE A 16 -3.41 1.08 -17.60
CA ILE A 16 -2.09 0.56 -18.00
C ILE A 16 -1.04 1.69 -18.05
N ALA A 17 -1.39 2.88 -18.53
CA ALA A 17 -0.47 4.02 -18.59
C ALA A 17 -0.04 4.49 -17.18
N GLU A 18 -0.95 4.50 -16.21
CA GLU A 18 -0.70 4.97 -14.85
C GLU A 18 0.14 4.01 -13.98
N GLN A 19 0.11 2.71 -14.29
CA GLN A 19 0.92 1.68 -13.62
C GLN A 19 2.20 1.29 -14.39
N SER A 20 2.48 1.88 -15.55
CA SER A 20 3.62 1.49 -16.40
C SER A 20 4.89 2.30 -16.16
N GLY A 21 6.04 1.63 -16.25
CA GLY A 21 7.36 2.26 -16.22
C GLY A 21 7.90 2.57 -14.81
N PRO A 22 9.17 3.03 -14.69
CA PRO A 22 9.85 3.18 -13.40
C PRO A 22 9.29 4.31 -12.51
N PHE A 23 8.55 5.26 -13.09
CA PHE A 23 7.93 6.39 -12.39
C PHE A 23 6.39 6.32 -12.52
N SER A 24 5.83 5.12 -12.37
CA SER A 24 4.38 4.94 -12.39
C SER A 24 3.71 5.73 -11.25
N LYS A 25 2.56 6.35 -11.54
CA LYS A 25 1.80 7.12 -10.54
C LYS A 25 1.20 6.20 -9.47
N TYR A 26 0.82 4.99 -9.89
CA TYR A 26 0.30 3.95 -9.01
C TYR A 26 1.13 2.67 -9.13
N VAL A 27 1.01 1.85 -8.10
CA VAL A 27 1.64 0.54 -7.94
C VAL A 27 0.60 -0.42 -7.38
N VAL A 28 0.63 -1.68 -7.81
CA VAL A 28 -0.35 -2.70 -7.39
C VAL A 28 0.35 -3.76 -6.58
N PHE A 29 -0.15 -4.04 -5.38
CA PHE A 29 0.31 -5.16 -4.55
C PHE A 29 -0.77 -6.25 -4.53
N VAL A 30 -0.34 -7.51 -4.61
CA VAL A 30 -1.21 -8.69 -4.64
C VAL A 30 -0.86 -9.58 -3.46
N SER A 31 -1.85 -9.89 -2.63
CA SER A 31 -1.70 -10.73 -1.44
C SER A 31 -1.56 -12.22 -1.77
N SER A 32 -1.20 -13.02 -0.76
CA SER A 32 -1.04 -14.47 -0.85
C SER A 32 -2.33 -15.24 -1.20
N ASP A 33 -3.50 -14.67 -0.93
CA ASP A 33 -4.83 -15.15 -1.37
C ASP A 33 -5.33 -14.50 -2.68
N GLY A 34 -4.48 -13.72 -3.36
CA GLY A 34 -4.73 -13.17 -4.70
C GLY A 34 -5.55 -11.88 -4.74
N GLN A 35 -5.77 -11.21 -3.61
CA GLN A 35 -6.46 -9.90 -3.58
C GLN A 35 -5.48 -8.78 -3.97
N SER A 36 -5.90 -7.93 -4.91
CA SER A 36 -5.07 -6.83 -5.43
C SER A 36 -5.49 -5.48 -4.84
N PHE A 37 -4.52 -4.74 -4.30
CA PHE A 37 -4.71 -3.39 -3.77
C PHE A 37 -3.76 -2.41 -4.46
N THR A 38 -4.26 -1.24 -4.80
CA THR A 38 -3.51 -0.18 -5.48
C THR A 38 -3.10 0.88 -4.48
N LEU A 39 -1.82 1.26 -4.46
CA LEU A 39 -1.36 2.47 -3.79
C LEU A 39 -0.92 3.50 -4.83
N ARG A 40 -0.93 4.78 -4.45
CA ARG A 40 -0.05 5.75 -5.11
C ARG A 40 1.39 5.39 -4.81
N ARG A 41 2.31 5.69 -5.74
CA ARG A 41 3.73 5.37 -5.55
C ARG A 41 4.33 6.07 -4.32
N GLU A 42 4.02 7.36 -4.14
CA GLU A 42 4.41 8.17 -2.97
C GLU A 42 3.99 7.53 -1.64
N SER A 43 2.77 7.01 -1.54
CA SER A 43 2.28 6.29 -0.34
C SER A 43 3.01 4.98 -0.10
N ALA A 44 3.31 4.23 -1.16
CA ALA A 44 4.03 2.95 -1.06
C ALA A 44 5.50 3.14 -0.66
N GLU A 45 6.14 4.21 -1.13
CA GLU A 45 7.55 4.54 -0.82
C GLU A 45 7.76 5.00 0.64
N LEU A 46 6.69 5.16 1.44
CA LEU A 46 6.77 5.35 2.90
C LEU A 46 7.11 4.06 3.67
N SER A 47 6.90 2.89 3.08
CA SER A 47 7.34 1.61 3.68
C SER A 47 8.72 1.25 3.16
N LEU A 48 9.65 0.89 4.06
CA LEU A 48 10.98 0.42 3.66
C LEU A 48 10.87 -0.83 2.78
N LYS A 49 10.12 -1.84 3.24
CA LYS A 49 9.90 -3.09 2.50
C LYS A 49 9.26 -2.89 1.12
N PHE A 50 8.31 -1.96 0.97
CA PHE A 50 7.73 -1.67 -0.35
C PHE A 50 8.66 -0.81 -1.21
N TRP A 51 9.36 0.18 -0.64
CA TRP A 51 10.37 0.97 -1.33
C TRP A 51 11.49 0.08 -1.89
N GLU A 52 11.97 -0.91 -1.12
CA GLU A 52 12.93 -1.89 -1.60
C GLU A 52 12.39 -2.69 -2.79
N LEU A 53 11.17 -3.24 -2.69
CA LEU A 53 10.52 -3.95 -3.81
C LEU A 53 10.41 -3.07 -5.07
N LEU A 54 10.00 -1.80 -4.90
CA LEU A 54 9.87 -0.82 -5.98
C LEU A 54 11.20 -0.43 -6.64
N ASN A 55 12.32 -0.57 -5.93
CA ASN A 55 13.66 -0.19 -6.38
C ASN A 55 14.62 -1.38 -6.58
N SER A 56 14.14 -2.63 -6.44
CA SER A 56 14.90 -3.90 -6.45
C SER A 56 15.50 -4.32 -7.81
N GLY A 57 15.95 -3.37 -8.64
CA GLY A 57 16.63 -3.57 -9.93
C GLY A 57 15.80 -4.25 -11.04
N SER A 58 14.65 -4.82 -10.70
CA SER A 58 13.85 -5.72 -11.52
C SER A 58 12.97 -4.97 -12.52
N SER A 59 13.63 -4.32 -13.48
CA SER A 59 13.06 -3.62 -14.64
C SER A 59 12.17 -4.48 -15.57
N SER A 60 11.97 -5.75 -15.24
CA SER A 60 11.00 -6.67 -15.86
C SER A 60 9.55 -6.35 -15.50
N ASN A 61 9.27 -5.70 -14.36
CA ASN A 61 7.91 -5.43 -13.89
C ASN A 61 7.25 -4.25 -14.62
N ARG A 62 6.95 -4.44 -15.92
CA ARG A 62 6.40 -3.43 -16.83
C ARG A 62 5.17 -2.69 -16.29
N TYR A 63 4.41 -3.31 -15.39
CA TYR A 63 3.13 -2.83 -14.86
C TYR A 63 3.13 -2.63 -13.33
N ASN A 64 4.31 -2.53 -12.70
CA ASN A 64 4.49 -2.29 -11.25
C ASN A 64 3.53 -3.10 -10.36
N THR A 65 3.37 -4.39 -10.67
CA THR A 65 2.48 -5.31 -9.95
C THR A 65 3.31 -6.30 -9.14
N TYR A 66 3.26 -6.22 -7.82
CA TYR A 66 4.16 -6.93 -6.89
C TYR A 66 3.38 -7.94 -6.05
N TYR A 67 3.88 -9.19 -5.97
CA TYR A 67 3.25 -10.25 -5.18
C TYR A 67 3.87 -10.32 -3.78
N LEU A 68 3.03 -10.34 -2.75
CA LEU A 68 3.41 -10.33 -1.34
C LEU A 68 2.96 -11.64 -0.67
N PRO A 69 3.78 -12.71 -0.71
CA PRO A 69 3.40 -14.01 -0.15
C PRO A 69 3.22 -13.98 1.38
N ASP A 70 3.83 -13.01 2.07
CA ASP A 70 3.80 -12.88 3.53
C ASP A 70 2.48 -12.32 4.06
N LEU A 71 1.69 -11.62 3.21
CA LEU A 71 0.49 -10.89 3.61
C LEU A 71 -0.75 -11.49 2.93
N ASN A 72 -1.77 -11.81 3.72
CA ASN A 72 -3.12 -12.06 3.20
C ASN A 72 -3.84 -10.73 2.85
N GLY A 73 -4.97 -10.81 2.15
CA GLY A 73 -5.68 -9.63 1.65
C GLY A 73 -6.21 -8.70 2.72
N GLU A 74 -6.55 -9.19 3.92
CA GLU A 74 -6.98 -8.35 5.04
C GLU A 74 -5.81 -7.54 5.61
N MET A 75 -4.64 -8.17 5.76
CA MET A 75 -3.41 -7.49 6.17
C MET A 75 -2.93 -6.49 5.12
N LEU A 76 -3.02 -6.86 3.83
CA LEU A 76 -2.61 -5.97 2.74
C LEU A 76 -3.58 -4.80 2.53
N GLU A 77 -4.89 -4.99 2.72
CA GLU A 77 -5.86 -3.89 2.72
C GLU A 77 -5.55 -2.88 3.83
N LEU A 78 -5.36 -3.37 5.07
CA LEU A 78 -5.05 -2.52 6.22
C LEU A 78 -3.68 -1.81 6.07
N ALA A 79 -2.68 -2.48 5.49
CA ALA A 79 -1.39 -1.86 5.15
C ALA A 79 -1.54 -0.78 4.07
N ALA A 80 -2.30 -1.05 3.01
CA ALA A 80 -2.56 -0.10 1.94
C ALA A 80 -3.32 1.14 2.44
N MET A 81 -4.32 0.94 3.30
CA MET A 81 -5.09 2.00 3.92
C MET A 81 -4.24 2.85 4.88
N TYR A 82 -3.40 2.22 5.71
CA TYR A 82 -2.47 2.91 6.59
C TYR A 82 -1.52 3.81 5.79
N LEU A 83 -0.80 3.25 4.81
CA LEU A 83 0.14 4.01 3.98
C LEU A 83 -0.53 5.14 3.18
N THR A 84 -1.75 4.91 2.69
CA THR A 84 -2.55 5.95 2.02
C THR A 84 -2.92 7.07 3.00
N HIS A 85 -3.29 6.74 4.23
CA HIS A 85 -3.60 7.70 5.29
C HIS A 85 -2.37 8.53 5.66
N GLU A 86 -1.26 7.91 6.07
CA GLU A 86 -0.04 8.61 6.47
C GLU A 86 0.44 9.56 5.36
N SER A 87 0.40 9.13 4.08
CA SER A 87 0.81 9.98 2.94
C SER A 87 -0.08 11.21 2.70
N HIS A 88 -1.31 11.21 3.21
CA HIS A 88 -2.21 12.38 3.15
C HIS A 88 -1.90 13.40 4.24
N TYR A 89 -1.49 12.94 5.43
CA TYR A 89 -1.18 13.76 6.60
C TYR A 89 0.31 14.13 6.72
N MET A 90 1.13 13.92 5.68
CA MET A 90 2.50 14.47 5.63
C MET A 90 2.53 15.98 5.34
N GLU A 91 1.40 16.58 4.94
CA GLU A 91 1.30 18.02 4.61
C GLU A 91 0.40 18.82 5.57
N GLU A 92 -0.29 18.19 6.52
CA GLU A 92 -1.25 18.82 7.46
C GLU A 92 -1.04 18.35 8.92
N ASP A 93 -1.80 18.91 9.88
CA ASP A 93 -1.71 18.53 11.29
C ASP A 93 -2.06 17.04 11.49
N PHE A 94 -1.14 16.30 12.12
CA PHE A 94 -1.16 14.83 12.17
C PHE A 94 -2.31 14.25 13.02
N GLU A 95 -3.33 13.70 12.35
CA GLU A 95 -4.27 12.75 12.95
C GLU A 95 -3.70 11.33 12.85
N PRO A 96 -3.53 10.57 13.95
CA PRO A 96 -3.02 9.21 13.89
C PRO A 96 -4.06 8.25 13.28
N TYR A 97 -3.63 7.36 12.38
CA TYR A 97 -4.52 6.33 11.82
C TYR A 97 -5.01 5.35 12.90
N GLU A 98 -6.32 5.39 13.21
CA GLU A 98 -6.99 4.38 14.02
C GLU A 98 -7.44 3.19 13.15
N ALA A 99 -7.03 1.97 13.55
CA ALA A 99 -7.46 0.75 12.90
C ALA A 99 -8.97 0.50 13.11
N PRO A 100 -9.67 -0.15 12.14
CA PRO A 100 -11.02 -0.64 12.37
C PRO A 100 -11.09 -1.55 13.60
N LYS A 101 -12.12 -1.38 14.43
CA LYS A 101 -12.27 -2.09 15.71
C LYS A 101 -12.16 -3.61 15.56
N GLY A 102 -11.28 -4.24 16.33
CA GLY A 102 -10.91 -5.65 16.22
C GLY A 102 -9.76 -5.95 15.24
N LYS A 103 -9.09 -4.93 14.69
CA LYS A 103 -7.90 -5.03 13.81
C LYS A 103 -6.67 -4.34 14.41
N GLU A 104 -6.72 -3.94 15.68
CA GLU A 104 -5.68 -3.18 16.38
C GLU A 104 -4.35 -3.93 16.37
N LYS A 105 -4.37 -5.24 16.67
CA LYS A 105 -3.18 -6.09 16.59
C LYS A 105 -2.63 -6.19 15.16
N PHE A 106 -3.49 -6.30 14.14
CA PHE A 106 -3.00 -6.35 12.77
C PHE A 106 -2.29 -5.06 12.37
N LEU A 107 -2.70 -3.88 12.85
CA LEU A 107 -1.96 -2.64 12.61
C LEU A 107 -0.57 -2.66 13.29
N GLU A 108 -0.43 -3.26 14.46
CA GLU A 108 0.86 -3.47 15.13
C GLU A 108 1.76 -4.46 14.36
N ASP A 109 1.22 -5.63 14.01
CA ASP A 109 1.91 -6.63 13.19
C ASP A 109 2.34 -6.03 11.82
N ILE A 110 1.48 -5.23 11.18
CA ILE A 110 1.74 -4.52 9.91
C ILE A 110 2.82 -3.46 10.07
N ARG A 111 2.78 -2.62 11.11
CA ARG A 111 3.84 -1.61 11.35
C ARG A 111 5.20 -2.28 11.43
N ASN A 112 5.31 -3.37 12.20
CA ASN A 112 6.54 -4.15 12.31
C ASN A 112 7.01 -4.76 10.96
N ILE A 113 6.10 -5.13 10.06
CA ILE A 113 6.41 -5.64 8.71
C ILE A 113 6.76 -4.52 7.70
N ILE A 114 6.32 -3.28 7.95
CA ILE A 114 6.47 -2.12 7.08
C ILE A 114 7.77 -1.34 7.35
N THR A 115 8.23 -1.33 8.61
CA THR A 115 9.40 -0.53 9.07
C THR A 115 10.67 -1.33 9.34
N ALA A 116 10.61 -2.67 9.25
CA ALA A 116 11.76 -3.57 9.38
C ALA A 116 12.35 -3.95 8.02
#